data_AF-Q9CUY3-F1
#
_entry.id   AF-Q9CUY3-F1
#
_cell.length_a   1.000
_cell.length_b   1.000
_cell.length_c   1.000
_cell.angle_alpha   90.00
_cell.angle_beta   90.00
_cell.angle_gamma   90.00
#
_symmetry.space_group_name_H-M   'P 1'
#
loop_
_entity.id
_entity.type
_entity.pdbx_description
1 polymer ?
#
loop_
_entity_poly.entity_id
_entity_poly.type
_entity_poly.pdbx_seq_one_letter_code
_entity_poly.pdbx_strand_id
1 'polypeptide(L)' 'NSCYFGFITKHPLLSRFACHVFVSQESMRPVARSVGRAFLEYYQEHLAFACPTEDIYLE' A
#
# COMPACT_ATOMS: atom_id res chain seq x y z
N ASN A 1 14.00 6.20 -9.13
CA ASN A 1 14.73 6.65 -7.94
C ASN A 1 14.39 5.69 -6.78
N SER A 2 15.32 4.86 -6.31
CA SER A 2 15.04 3.83 -5.29
C SER A 2 15.07 4.37 -3.85
N CYS A 3 15.46 5.62 -3.65
CA CYS A 3 15.51 6.28 -2.35
C CYS A 3 14.13 6.73 -1.86
N TYR A 4 13.09 6.61 -2.70
CA TYR A 4 11.73 6.98 -2.38
C TYR A 4 10.85 5.75 -2.27
N PHE A 5 9.89 5.81 -1.36
CA PHE A 5 8.80 4.83 -1.25
C PHE A 5 7.52 5.57 -0.90
N GLY A 6 6.38 5.12 -1.42
CA GLY A 6 5.11 5.67 -1.00
C GLY A 6 3.97 4.68 -1.18
N PHE A 7 2.90 4.93 -0.44
CA PHE A 7 1.66 4.18 -0.53
C PHE A 7 0.46 5.11 -0.31
N ILE A 8 -0.72 4.65 -0.74
CA ILE A 8 -1.95 5.42 -0.71
C ILE A 8 -2.89 4.82 0.32
N THR A 9 -3.54 5.68 1.12
CA THR A 9 -4.60 5.27 2.06
C THR A 9 -5.88 6.04 1.77
N LYS A 10 -7.03 5.38 1.90
CA LYS A 10 -8.34 6.04 1.90
C LYS A 10 -8.62 6.65 3.27
N HIS A 11 -9.10 7.89 3.32
CA HIS A 11 -9.56 8.48 4.57
C HIS A 11 -10.78 7.70 5.10
N PRO A 12 -10.87 7.38 6.40
CA PRO A 12 -11.90 6.49 6.91
C PRO A 12 -13.33 7.03 6.75
N LEU A 13 -13.50 8.35 6.74
CA LEU A 13 -14.82 9.00 6.70
C LEU A 13 -15.09 9.84 5.44
N LEU A 14 -14.05 10.16 4.68
CA LEU A 14 -14.15 11.11 3.57
C LEU A 14 -13.80 10.38 2.27
N SER A 15 -14.44 10.74 1.17
CA SER A 15 -14.06 10.25 -0.17
C SER A 15 -12.79 10.96 -0.65
N ARG A 16 -11.70 10.75 0.09
CA ARG A 16 -10.38 11.36 -0.13
C ARG A 16 -9.30 10.31 0.07
N PHE A 17 -8.22 10.49 -0.66
CA PHE A 17 -7.03 9.67 -0.56
C PHE A 17 -5.86 10.52 -0.08
N ALA A 18 -4.95 9.89 0.66
CA ALA A 18 -3.69 10.48 1.05
C ALA A 18 -2.55 9.66 0.44
N CYS A 19 -1.55 10.35 -0.11
CA CYS A 19 -0.30 9.75 -0.56
C CYS A 19 0.76 10.00 0.51
N HIS A 20 1.33 8.93 1.05
CA HIS A 20 2.40 9.01 2.04
C HIS A 20 3.71 8.72 1.34
N VAL A 21 4.63 9.68 1.33
CA VAL A 21 5.92 9.55 0.65
C VAL A 21 7.04 9.62 1.68
N PHE A 22 7.93 8.63 1.61
CA PHE A 22 9.10 8.47 2.44
C PHE A 22 10.34 8.58 1.57
N VAL A 23 11.40 9.17 2.12
CA VAL A 23 12.69 9.32 1.47
C VAL A 23 13.80 8.89 2.43
N SER A 24 14.83 8.24 1.89
CA SER A 24 16.03 7.83 2.60
C SER A 24 17.28 8.15 1.78
N GLN A 25 18.44 8.23 2.43
CA GLN A 25 19.73 8.24 1.73
C GLN A 25 20.03 6.89 1.08
N GLU A 26 19.51 5.81 1.67
CA GLU A 26 19.64 4.44 1.18
C GLU A 26 18.40 4.00 0.38
N SER A 27 18.51 2.84 -0.28
CA SER A 27 17.40 2.24 -1.03
C SER A 27 16.23 1.91 -0.11
N MET A 28 15.04 2.38 -0.46
CA MET A 28 13.78 2.07 0.24
C MET A 28 13.16 0.73 -0.20
N ARG A 29 13.81 -0.02 -1.08
CA ARG A 29 13.34 -1.36 -1.52
C ARG A 29 13.05 -2.33 -0.37
N PRO A 30 13.86 -2.40 0.72
CA PRO A 30 13.55 -3.26 1.85
C PRO A 30 12.22 -2.87 2.51
N VAL A 31 11.99 -1.57 2.72
CA VAL A 31 10.73 -1.05 3.28
C VAL A 31 9.56 -1.38 2.37
N ALA A 32 9.70 -1.15 1.07
CA ALA A 32 8.65 -1.46 0.10
C ALA A 32 8.24 -2.94 0.12
N ARG A 33 9.22 -3.86 0.23
CA ARG A 33 8.94 -5.31 0.34
C ARG A 33 8.25 -5.67 1.65
N SER A 34 8.72 -5.13 2.77
CA SER A 34 8.13 -5.40 4.08
C SER A 34 6.68 -4.90 4.17
N VAL A 35 6.40 -3.70 3.67
CA VAL A 35 5.04 -3.15 3.62
C VAL A 35 4.14 -3.97 2.69
N GLY A 36 4.63 -4.33 1.49
CA GLY A 36 3.88 -5.19 0.57
C GLY A 36 3.55 -6.56 1.17
N ARG A 37 4.49 -7.16 1.92
CA ARG A 37 4.25 -8.42 2.63
C ARG A 37 3.19 -8.27 3.72
N ALA A 38 3.25 -7.21 4.53
CA ALA A 38 2.25 -6.95 5.56
C ALA A 38 0.84 -6.77 4.97
N PHE A 39 0.72 -6.11 3.81
CA PHE A 39 -0.56 -5.98 3.11
C PHE A 39 -1.09 -7.33 2.62
N LEU A 40 -0.22 -8.18 2.07
CA LEU A 40 -0.60 -9.53 1.62
C LEU A 40 -1.06 -10.40 2.79
N GLU A 41 -0.32 -10.41 3.90
CA GLU A 41 -0.66 -11.16 5.11
C GLU A 41 -2.01 -10.70 5.68
N TYR A 42 -2.22 -9.38 5.81
CA TYR A 42 -3.50 -8.83 6.26
C TYR A 42 -4.66 -9.22 5.34
N TYR A 43 -4.48 -9.14 4.02
CA TYR A 43 -5.50 -9.53 3.05
C TYR A 43 -5.84 -11.02 3.17
N GLN A 44 -4.84 -11.89 3.28
CA GLN A 44 -5.03 -13.33 3.42
C GLN A 44 -5.78 -13.69 4.71
N GLU A 45 -5.44 -13.05 5.83
CA GLU A 45 -6.04 -13.31 7.13
C GLU A 45 -7.47 -12.75 7.27
N HIS A 46 -7.74 -11.59 6.68
CA HIS A 46 -8.95 -10.81 7.02
C HIS A 46 -9.91 -10.59 5.84
N LEU A 47 -9.47 -10.71 4.60
CA LEU A 47 -10.23 -10.25 3.43
C LEU A 47 -10.40 -11.30 2.33
N ALA A 48 -9.53 -12.32 2.27
CA ALA A 48 -9.50 -13.33 1.21
C ALA A 48 -10.81 -14.12 1.03
N PHE A 49 -11.71 -14.09 2.03
CA PHE A 49 -13.01 -14.76 1.98
C PHE A 49 -14.20 -13.80 1.81
N ALA A 50 -14.03 -12.48 1.96
CA ALA A 50 -15.13 -11.52 2.07
C ALA A 50 -15.21 -10.51 0.91
N CYS A 51 -14.07 -10.11 0.33
CA CYS A 51 -14.04 -9.16 -0.78
C CYS A 51 -12.95 -9.58 -1.77
N PRO A 52 -13.27 -10.28 -2.88
CA PRO A 52 -12.30 -10.48 -3.95
C PRO A 52 -11.83 -9.11 -4.44
N THR A 53 -10.52 -8.93 -4.61
CA THR A 53 -9.91 -7.70 -5.10
C THR A 53 -10.60 -7.29 -6.41
N GLU A 54 -11.39 -6.22 -6.39
CA GLU A 54 -11.82 -5.56 -7.63
C GLU A 54 -10.60 -4.81 -8.17
N ASP A 55 -10.11 -5.20 -9.34
CA ASP A 55 -9.02 -4.51 -10.02
C ASP A 55 -9.43 -3.06 -10.29
N ILE A 56 -8.84 -2.12 -9.55
CA ILE A 56 -9.04 -0.69 -9.79
C ILE A 56 -8.16 -0.31 -10.99
N TYR A 57 -8.75 -0.31 -12.18
CA TYR A 57 -8.11 0.26 -13.36
C TYR A 57 -8.06 1.79 -13.21
N LEU A 58 -6.86 2.36 -13.25
CA LEU A 58 -6.66 3.79 -13.50
C LEU A 58 -6.60 3.96 -15.02
N GLU A 59 -7.65 4.48 -15.63
CA GLU A 59 -7.62 5.03 -17.01
C GLU A 59 -6.91 6.39 -17.04
#